data_AF-A0A538G4Y6-F1
#
_entry.id   AF-A0A538G4Y6-F1
#
_cell.length_a   1.000
_cell.length_b   1.000
_cell.length_c   1.000
_cell.angle_alpha   90.00
_cell.angle_beta   90.00
_cell.angle_gamma   90.00
#
_symmetry.space_group_name_H-M   'P 1'
#
loop_
_entity.id
_entity.type
_entity.pdbx_description
1 polymer ?
#
loop_
_entity_poly.entity_id
_entity_poly.type
_entity_poly.pdbx_seq_one_letter_code
_entity_poly.pdbx_strand_id
1 'polypeptide(L)' 'MTLDRARARLEPLRLDVNVSPSDASGSARIVAQSPRAGRASAPGMGITLAVKAG' A
#
# COMPACT_ATOMS: atom_id res chain seq x y z
N MET A 1 1.15 0.20 10.31
CA MET A 1 -0.03 -0.32 9.59
C MET A 1 0.37 -1.62 8.92
N THR A 2 -0.48 -2.66 8.94
CA THR A 2 -0.24 -3.92 8.21
C THR A 2 -0.67 -3.80 6.75
N LEU A 3 -0.16 -4.69 5.90
CA LEU A 3 -0.49 -4.71 4.48
C LEU A 3 -1.99 -4.98 4.24
N ASP A 4 -2.61 -5.92 4.95
CA ASP A 4 -4.05 -6.19 4.81
C ASP A 4 -4.91 -4.98 5.16
N ARG A 5 -4.59 -4.34 6.29
CA ARG A 5 -5.32 -3.15 6.73
C ARG A 5 -5.13 -1.99 5.75
N ALA A 6 -3.98 -1.90 5.10
CA ALA A 6 -3.76 -0.90 4.06
C ALA A 6 -4.57 -1.20 2.81
N ARG A 7 -4.54 -2.44 2.32
CA ARG A 7 -5.32 -2.87 1.15
C ARG A 7 -6.81 -2.58 1.35
N ALA A 8 -7.39 -2.96 2.48
CA ALA A 8 -8.79 -2.70 2.80
C ALA A 8 -9.14 -1.19 2.82
N ARG A 9 -8.19 -0.32 3.21
CA ARG A 9 -8.41 1.13 3.19
C ARG A 9 -8.26 1.75 1.81
N LEU A 10 -7.45 1.14 0.94
CA LEU A 10 -7.10 1.66 -0.39
C LEU A 10 -8.04 1.12 -1.48
N GLU A 11 -8.65 -0.05 -1.26
CA GLU A 11 -9.62 -0.68 -2.17
C GLU A 11 -10.75 0.28 -2.62
N PRO A 12 -11.43 1.03 -1.73
CA PRO A 12 -12.51 1.93 -2.14
C PRO A 12 -12.02 3.09 -3.02
N LEU A 13 -10.74 3.43 -2.96
CA LEU A 13 -10.13 4.51 -3.73
C LEU A 13 -9.77 4.09 -5.16
N ARG A 14 -9.91 2.81 -5.49
CA ARG A 14 -9.59 2.23 -6.81
C ARG A 14 -8.16 2.57 -7.26
N LEU A 15 -7.20 2.47 -6.34
CA LEU A 15 -5.79 2.74 -6.62
C LEU A 15 -5.07 1.48 -7.11
N ASP A 16 -4.06 1.67 -7.96
CA ASP A 16 -3.21 0.57 -8.41
C ASP A 16 -2.10 0.34 -7.37
N VAL A 17 -2.31 -0.64 -6.50
CA VAL A 17 -1.41 -0.89 -5.35
C VAL A 17 -0.32 -1.90 -5.70
N ASN A 18 0.91 -1.43 -5.80
CA ASN A 18 2.12 -2.24 -5.90
C ASN A 18 2.74 -2.45 -4.51
N VAL A 19 3.25 -3.66 -4.25
CA VAL A 19 3.88 -4.01 -2.97
C VAL A 19 5.28 -4.53 -3.22
N SER A 20 6.24 -4.07 -2.42
CA SER A 20 7.64 -4.52 -2.48
C SER A 20 8.13 -4.94 -1.09
N PRO A 21 8.60 -6.19 -0.90
CA PRO A 21 8.59 -7.28 -1.89
C PRO A 21 7.16 -7.77 -2.21
N SER A 22 6.95 -8.33 -3.40
CA SER A 22 5.61 -8.68 -3.94
C SER A 22 4.96 -9.87 -3.26
N ASP A 23 5.75 -10.74 -2.62
CA ASP A 23 5.35 -11.94 -1.89
C ASP A 23 5.11 -11.68 -0.39
N ALA A 24 5.06 -10.41 0.01
CA ALA A 24 4.84 -10.05 1.40
C ALA A 24 3.48 -10.53 1.93
N SER A 25 3.50 -11.17 3.10
CA SER A 25 2.30 -11.56 3.83
C SER A 25 1.44 -10.35 4.20
N GLY A 26 0.13 -10.57 4.32
CA GLY A 26 -0.83 -9.56 4.78
C GLY A 26 -0.51 -8.96 6.16
N SER A 27 0.21 -9.71 6.99
CA SER A 27 0.71 -9.27 8.30
C SER A 27 1.95 -8.36 8.23
N ALA A 28 2.61 -8.24 7.07
CA ALA A 28 3.80 -7.43 6.90
C ALA A 28 3.53 -5.97 7.25
N ARG A 29 4.52 -5.31 7.86
CA ARG A 29 4.40 -3.90 8.23
C ARG A 29 4.85 -3.00 7.09
N ILE A 30 4.03 -2.02 6.75
CA ILE A 30 4.40 -0.96 5.81
C ILE A 30 5.42 -0.05 6.49
N VAL A 31 6.56 0.12 5.84
CA VAL A 31 7.67 0.97 6.29
C VAL A 31 7.82 2.23 5.44
N ALA A 32 7.38 2.19 4.18
CA ALA A 32 7.31 3.38 3.32
C ALA A 32 6.20 3.27 2.27
N GLN A 33 5.78 4.42 1.76
CA GLN A 33 4.83 4.53 0.66
C GLN A 33 5.28 5.63 -0.30
N SER A 34 5.09 5.40 -1.60
CA SER A 34 5.23 6.41 -2.65
C SER A 34 4.02 6.37 -3.59
N PRO A 35 3.35 7.50 -3.90
CA PRO A 35 3.50 8.82 -3.29
C PRO A 35 3.21 8.82 -1.78
N ARG A 36 3.82 9.77 -1.05
CA ARG A 36 3.58 9.92 0.40
C ARG A 36 2.10 10.18 0.69
N ALA A 37 1.63 9.65 1.82
CA ALA A 37 0.28 9.87 2.31
C ALA A 37 -0.03 11.38 2.45
N GLY A 38 -1.30 11.73 2.26
CA GLY A 38 -1.77 13.13 2.31
C GLY A 38 -1.67 13.88 0.98
N ARG A 39 -1.07 13.29 -0.06
CA ARG A 39 -1.25 13.79 -1.43
C ARG A 39 -2.63 13.43 -1.95
N ALA A 40 -3.18 14.30 -2.79
CA ALA A 40 -4.37 13.99 -3.57
C ALA A 40 -4.13 12.71 -4.39
N SER A 41 -5.14 11.85 -4.42
CA SER A 41 -5.13 10.61 -5.18
C SER A 41 -6.32 10.60 -6.13
N ALA A 42 -6.18 9.90 -7.24
CA ALA A 42 -7.23 9.69 -8.23
C ALA A 42 -7.40 8.19 -8.47
N PRO A 43 -8.60 7.70 -8.82
CA PRO A 43 -8.77 6.33 -9.27
C PRO A 43 -7.78 5.96 -10.38
N GLY A 44 -7.19 4.77 -10.32
CA GLY A 44 -6.13 4.29 -11.21
C GLY A 44 -4.73 4.85 -10.92
N MET A 45 -4.56 5.69 -9.89
CA MET A 45 -3.22 6.16 -9.50
C MET A 45 -2.41 5.00 -8.89
N GLY A 46 -1.21 4.82 -9.41
CA GLY A 46 -0.23 3.89 -8.86
C GLY A 46 0.32 4.34 -7.51
N ILE A 47 0.26 3.44 -6.53
CA ILE A 47 0.95 3.60 -5.25
C ILE A 47 1.86 2.39 -4.99
N THR A 48 3.05 2.62 -4.46
CA THR A 48 3.98 1.56 -4.06
C THR A 48 4.11 1.55 -2.55
N LEU A 49 3.88 0.38 -1.95
CA LEU A 49 4.05 0.11 -0.53
C LEU A 49 5.31 -0.72 -0.33
N ALA A 50 6.30 -0.14 0.35
CA ALA A 50 7.45 -0.89 0.83
C ALA A 50 7.11 -1.49 2.19
N VAL A 51 7.31 -2.79 2.33
CA VAL A 51 6.97 -3.55 3.53
C VAL A 51 8.18 -4.30 4.07
N LYS A 52 8.16 -4.57 5.37
CA LYS A 52 9.13 -5.42 6.05
C LYS A 52 8.37 -6.61 6.64
N ALA A 53 8.83 -7.82 6.33
CA ALA A 53 8.36 -9.03 6.99
C ALA A 53 8.66 -8.91 8.50
N GLY A 54 7.63 -9.17 9.30
CA GLY A 54 7.74 -9.23 10.76
C GLY A 54 8.28 -10.59 11.19
#